data_AF-A0A534R931-F1
#
_entry.id   AF-A0A534R931-F1
#
_cell.length_a   1.000
_cell.length_b   1.000
_cell.length_c   1.000
_cell.angle_alpha   90.00
_cell.angle_beta   90.00
_cell.angle_gamma   90.00
#
_symmetry.space_group_name_H-M   'P 1'
#
loop_
_entity.id
_entity.type
_entity.pdbx_description
1 polymer ?
#
loop_
_entity_poly.entity_id
_entity_poly.type
_entity_poly.pdbx_seq_one_letter_code
_entity_poly.pdbx_strand_id
1 'polypeptide(L)'
;AEINRSLIGKWGPEGKMRVEFGKIREFARAVKEDNPLYFDEALCLAPPTFLMTMALWIGGLGESRSAVKLDLPRVLHGEQEFEYVKPIHGGDVLTFRSRTKEVFEKEGKRGGNMLFVVGETDSPRLSRGDAVPDGARRSAGHRLLQARIRRDGTDAHAGGGRRASHARRDPHR
;
A
#
# COMPACT_ATOMS: atom_id res chain seq x y z
N ALA A 1 -3.34 -8.01 15.39
CA ALA A 1 -4.00 -8.34 14.11
C ALA A 1 -4.20 -9.84 14.03
N GLU A 2 -5.36 -10.28 13.56
CA GLU A 2 -5.60 -11.68 13.21
C GLU A 2 -4.87 -11.99 11.89
N ILE A 3 -4.14 -13.11 11.85
CA ILE A 3 -3.29 -13.48 10.71
C ILE A 3 -3.80 -14.82 10.17
N ASN A 4 -4.34 -14.80 8.95
CA ASN A 4 -4.67 -16.01 8.23
C ASN A 4 -3.44 -16.51 7.46
N ARG A 5 -2.68 -17.40 8.11
CA ARG A 5 -1.43 -17.94 7.54
C ARG A 5 -1.62 -18.69 6.23
N SER A 6 -2.81 -19.27 5.99
CA SER A 6 -3.11 -20.03 4.76
C SER A 6 -3.19 -19.15 3.49
N LEU A 7 -3.25 -17.82 3.66
CA LEU A 7 -3.29 -16.84 2.57
C LEU A 7 -1.93 -16.22 2.28
N ILE A 8 -0.92 -16.45 3.13
CA ILE A 8 0.44 -15.96 2.89
C ILE A 8 1.01 -16.66 1.65
N GLY A 9 1.60 -15.89 0.75
CA GLY A 9 2.17 -16.36 -0.52
C GLY A 9 1.17 -16.49 -1.66
N LYS A 10 -0.15 -16.49 -1.39
CA LYS A 10 -1.18 -16.62 -2.41
C LYS A 10 -1.42 -15.29 -3.13
N TRP A 11 -1.39 -15.33 -4.46
CA TRP A 11 -1.75 -14.20 -5.29
C TRP A 11 -3.25 -13.93 -5.23
N GLY A 12 -3.61 -12.67 -5.05
CA GLY A 12 -4.98 -12.19 -5.22
C GLY A 12 -5.38 -12.12 -6.70
N PRO A 13 -6.62 -11.67 -6.97
CA PRO A 13 -7.09 -11.48 -8.34
C PRO A 13 -6.26 -10.43 -9.07
N GLU A 14 -6.27 -10.51 -10.41
CA GLU A 14 -5.66 -9.49 -11.24
C GLU A 14 -6.55 -8.23 -11.29
N GLY A 15 -5.90 -7.08 -11.21
CA GLY A 15 -6.49 -5.79 -11.49
C GLY A 15 -5.80 -5.13 -12.68
N LYS A 16 -6.46 -4.12 -13.26
CA LYS A 16 -5.91 -3.33 -14.37
C LYS A 16 -5.91 -1.86 -14.01
N MET A 17 -4.83 -1.17 -14.39
CA MET A 17 -4.68 0.27 -14.24
C MET A 17 -4.28 0.87 -15.59
N ARG A 18 -5.12 1.76 -16.12
CA ARG A 18 -4.75 2.59 -17.27
C ARG A 18 -3.93 3.77 -16.75
N VAL A 19 -2.74 3.95 -17.30
CA VAL A 19 -1.83 5.03 -16.95
C VAL A 19 -2.25 6.26 -17.74
N GLU A 20 -2.72 7.28 -17.03
CA GLU A 20 -3.15 8.52 -17.64
C GLU A 20 -2.05 9.58 -17.52
N PHE A 21 -1.76 10.29 -18.61
CA PHE A 21 -0.78 11.37 -18.60
C PHE A 21 -1.13 12.48 -17.60
N GLY A 22 -2.44 12.78 -17.45
CA GLY A 22 -2.92 13.72 -16.44
C GLY A 22 -2.44 13.35 -15.03
N LYS A 23 -2.53 12.07 -14.63
CA LYS A 23 -2.03 11.63 -13.33
C LYS A 23 -0.51 11.69 -13.25
N ILE A 24 0.20 11.29 -14.31
CA ILE A 24 1.67 11.37 -14.35
C ILE A 24 2.11 12.80 -14.00
N ARG A 25 1.50 13.78 -14.65
CA ARG A 25 1.79 15.21 -14.43
C ARG A 25 1.44 15.67 -13.03
N GLU A 26 0.27 15.28 -12.52
CA GLU A 26 -0.14 15.58 -11.14
C GLU A 26 0.84 14.98 -10.11
N PHE A 27 1.24 13.73 -10.31
CA PHE A 27 2.21 13.05 -9.44
C PHE A 27 3.55 13.77 -9.47
N ALA A 28 4.10 14.06 -10.66
CA ALA A 28 5.36 14.78 -10.81
C ALA A 28 5.34 16.12 -10.05
N ARG A 29 4.24 16.89 -10.17
CA ARG A 29 4.08 18.14 -9.39
C ARG A 29 4.03 17.88 -7.88
N ALA A 30 3.28 16.86 -7.45
CA ALA A 30 3.10 16.56 -6.03
C ALA A 30 4.42 16.16 -5.35
N VAL A 31 5.30 15.45 -6.07
CA VAL A 31 6.63 15.06 -5.56
C VAL A 31 7.70 16.11 -5.84
N LYS A 32 7.32 17.29 -6.38
CA LYS A 32 8.20 18.41 -6.72
C LYS A 32 9.30 18.04 -7.74
N GLU A 33 8.97 17.19 -8.70
CA GLU A 33 9.83 16.95 -9.85
C GLU A 33 9.89 18.17 -10.78
N ASP A 34 11.08 18.48 -11.26
CA ASP A 34 11.37 19.59 -12.18
C ASP A 34 11.86 19.11 -13.56
N ASN A 35 12.15 17.82 -13.71
CA ASN A 35 12.59 17.26 -14.98
C ASN A 35 11.50 17.41 -16.06
N PRO A 36 11.76 18.17 -17.14
CA PRO A 36 10.76 18.47 -18.16
C PRO A 36 10.25 17.20 -18.88
N LEU A 37 11.00 16.10 -18.87
CA LEU A 37 10.59 14.84 -19.48
C LEU A 37 9.28 14.28 -18.90
N TYR A 38 8.97 14.56 -17.63
CA TYR A 38 7.72 14.11 -16.99
C TYR A 38 6.51 15.00 -17.32
N PHE A 39 6.75 16.11 -18.01
CA PHE A 39 5.73 17.08 -18.43
C PHE A 39 5.53 17.12 -19.95
N ASP A 40 6.34 16.36 -20.70
CA ASP A 40 6.27 16.26 -22.15
C ASP A 40 5.10 15.35 -22.58
N GLU A 41 4.11 15.93 -23.26
CA GLU A 41 2.93 15.23 -23.78
C GLU A 41 3.24 14.25 -24.91
N ALA A 42 4.33 14.44 -25.65
CA ALA A 42 4.75 13.51 -26.69
C ALA A 42 5.45 12.28 -26.09
N LEU A 43 6.21 12.46 -25.00
CA LEU A 43 6.86 11.34 -24.31
C LEU A 43 5.90 10.62 -23.36
N CYS A 44 5.08 11.36 -22.63
CA CYS A 44 4.20 10.84 -21.59
C CYS A 44 4.93 9.96 -20.54
N LEU A 45 6.19 10.24 -20.21
CA LEU A 45 7.01 9.40 -19.34
C LEU A 45 6.58 9.49 -17.87
N ALA A 46 6.38 8.35 -17.21
CA ALA A 46 6.07 8.31 -15.78
C ALA A 46 7.35 8.36 -14.91
N PRO A 47 7.36 9.13 -13.80
CA PRO A 47 8.44 9.10 -12.82
C PRO A 47 8.67 7.72 -12.19
N PRO A 48 9.91 7.38 -11.76
CA PRO A 48 10.26 6.06 -11.20
C PRO A 48 9.50 5.65 -9.93
N THR A 49 8.77 6.54 -9.28
CA THR A 49 7.95 6.20 -8.09
C THR A 49 6.45 6.36 -8.35
N PHE A 50 6.06 6.61 -9.60
CA PHE A 50 4.67 6.82 -10.01
C PHE A 50 3.75 5.67 -9.57
N LEU A 51 4.24 4.42 -9.55
CA LEU A 51 3.44 3.26 -9.13
C LEU A 51 2.94 3.32 -7.67
N MET A 52 3.45 4.24 -6.84
CA MET A 52 2.86 4.56 -5.54
C MET A 52 1.38 4.93 -5.64
N THR A 53 0.97 5.56 -6.74
CA THR A 53 -0.42 5.97 -6.92
C THR A 53 -1.36 4.81 -7.18
N MET A 54 -0.85 3.62 -7.52
CA MET A 54 -1.67 2.44 -7.80
C MET A 54 -2.62 2.11 -6.65
N ALA A 55 -2.21 2.35 -5.41
CA ALA A 55 -3.06 2.18 -4.23
C ALA A 55 -4.38 2.97 -4.30
N LEU A 56 -4.40 4.11 -5.01
CA LEU A 56 -5.58 4.96 -5.18
C LEU A 56 -6.61 4.37 -6.16
N TRP A 57 -6.17 3.54 -7.11
CA TRP A 57 -7.04 2.90 -8.10
C TRP A 57 -7.63 1.57 -7.64
N ILE A 58 -6.96 0.90 -6.72
CA ILE A 58 -7.24 -0.50 -6.38
C ILE A 58 -8.02 -0.65 -5.06
N GLY A 59 -8.63 0.44 -4.57
CA GLY A 59 -9.36 0.43 -3.30
C GLY A 59 -8.45 0.38 -2.06
N GLY A 60 -7.19 0.79 -2.20
CA GLY A 60 -6.18 0.71 -1.15
C GLY A 60 -5.43 -0.62 -1.10
N LEU A 61 -4.25 -0.63 -0.49
CA LEU A 61 -3.40 -1.83 -0.36
C LEU A 61 -4.00 -2.93 0.53
N GLY A 62 -5.12 -2.64 1.22
CA GLY A 62 -5.75 -3.50 2.23
C GLY A 62 -6.54 -4.66 1.64
N GLU A 63 -7.33 -4.42 0.59
CA GLU A 63 -8.10 -5.48 -0.07
C GLU A 63 -7.19 -6.44 -0.85
N SER A 64 -6.09 -5.92 -1.40
CA SER A 64 -5.11 -6.73 -2.14
C SER A 64 -4.21 -7.59 -1.25
N ARG A 65 -4.29 -7.47 0.09
CA ARG A 65 -3.46 -8.17 1.08
C ARG A 65 -4.33 -8.92 2.10
N SER A 66 -5.04 -9.92 1.62
CA SER A 66 -6.08 -10.67 2.35
C SER A 66 -5.61 -11.48 3.58
N ALA A 67 -4.30 -11.71 3.75
CA ALA A 67 -3.79 -12.56 4.84
C ALA A 67 -3.80 -11.89 6.22
N VAL A 68 -3.86 -10.55 6.30
CA VAL A 68 -3.85 -9.83 7.58
C VAL A 68 -4.89 -8.72 7.55
N LYS A 69 -5.82 -8.74 8.50
CA LYS A 69 -6.72 -7.60 8.71
C LYS A 69 -5.94 -6.48 9.40
N LEU A 70 -5.60 -5.45 8.62
CA LEU A 70 -4.82 -4.30 9.09
C LEU A 70 -5.75 -3.22 9.64
N ASP A 71 -5.46 -2.74 10.85
CA ASP A 71 -6.04 -1.52 11.40
C ASP A 71 -5.27 -0.32 10.84
N LEU A 72 -5.70 0.19 9.67
CA LEU A 72 -4.93 1.17 8.87
C LEU A 72 -4.44 2.40 9.66
N PRO A 73 -5.21 3.01 10.58
CA PRO A 73 -4.72 4.10 11.43
C PRO A 73 -3.51 3.77 12.30
N ARG A 74 -3.27 2.48 12.60
CA ARG A 74 -2.15 2.00 13.42
C ARG A 74 -1.01 1.41 12.58
N VAL A 75 -1.11 1.49 11.25
CA VAL A 75 -0.10 1.00 10.32
C VAL A 75 0.89 2.10 10.01
N LEU A 76 2.17 1.81 10.21
CA LEU A 76 3.26 2.62 9.69
C LEU A 76 3.79 2.01 8.38
N HIS A 77 3.99 2.87 7.39
CA HIS A 77 4.66 2.52 6.14
C HIS A 77 6.17 2.39 6.41
N GLY A 78 6.73 1.17 6.28
CA GLY A 78 8.12 0.87 6.59
C GLY A 78 9.07 1.10 5.42
N GLU A 79 9.03 0.21 4.42
CA GLU A 79 9.96 0.20 3.28
C GLU A 79 9.25 -0.13 1.97
N GLN A 80 9.82 0.36 0.87
CA GLN A 80 9.31 0.26 -0.49
C GLN A 80 10.46 0.01 -1.48
N GLU A 81 10.26 -0.90 -2.42
CA GLU A 81 11.21 -1.20 -3.50
C GLU A 81 10.50 -1.26 -4.87
N PHE A 82 11.18 -0.83 -5.93
CA PHE A 82 10.66 -0.87 -7.30
C PHE A 82 11.68 -1.54 -8.23
N GLU A 83 11.22 -2.44 -9.10
CA GLU A 83 12.04 -3.08 -10.11
C GLU A 83 11.45 -2.83 -11.51
N TYR A 84 12.09 -1.96 -12.28
CA TYR A 84 11.60 -1.62 -13.62
C TYR A 84 12.31 -2.43 -14.69
N VAL A 85 11.53 -3.25 -15.41
CA VAL A 85 12.01 -3.91 -16.63
C VAL A 85 11.99 -2.94 -17.81
N LYS A 86 11.04 -1.99 -17.83
CA LYS A 86 10.86 -0.95 -18.85
C LYS A 86 10.26 0.32 -18.23
N PRO A 87 10.51 1.51 -18.83
CA PRO A 87 9.80 2.73 -18.44
C PRO A 87 8.30 2.64 -18.72
N ILE A 88 7.51 3.32 -17.90
CA ILE A 88 6.04 3.40 -18.01
C ILE A 88 5.68 4.72 -18.68
N HIS A 89 4.69 4.68 -19.56
CA HIS A 89 4.21 5.84 -20.30
C HIS A 89 2.70 6.03 -20.13
N GLY A 90 2.22 7.25 -20.35
CA GLY A 90 0.79 7.52 -20.53
C GLY A 90 0.21 6.71 -21.69
N GLY A 91 -1.01 6.19 -21.50
CA GLY A 91 -1.68 5.28 -22.42
C GLY A 91 -1.40 3.80 -22.15
N ASP A 92 -0.40 3.48 -21.33
CA ASP A 92 -0.11 2.11 -20.91
C ASP A 92 -1.27 1.53 -20.09
N VAL A 93 -1.53 0.24 -20.26
CA VAL A 93 -2.42 -0.53 -19.39
C VAL A 93 -1.59 -1.56 -18.65
N LEU A 94 -1.52 -1.39 -17.33
CA LEU A 94 -0.80 -2.27 -16.42
C LEU A 94 -1.76 -3.29 -15.83
N THR A 95 -1.48 -4.57 -16.02
CA THR A 95 -2.15 -5.65 -15.28
C THR A 95 -1.29 -5.98 -14.06
N PHE A 96 -1.88 -5.98 -12.87
CA PHE A 96 -1.17 -6.25 -11.63
C PHE A 96 -1.92 -7.26 -10.77
N ARG A 97 -1.20 -7.95 -9.89
CA ARG A 97 -1.75 -8.77 -8.81
C ARG A 97 -0.89 -8.61 -7.57
N SER A 98 -1.49 -8.67 -6.40
CA SER A 98 -0.76 -8.52 -5.14
C SER A 98 -0.90 -9.74 -4.25
N ARG A 99 0.05 -9.91 -3.33
CA ARG A 99 -0.02 -10.90 -2.27
C ARG A 99 0.59 -10.38 -0.98
N THR A 100 0.21 -11.02 0.13
CA THR A 100 1.02 -10.97 1.35
C THR A 100 2.16 -11.97 1.20
N LYS A 101 3.38 -11.48 0.96
CA LYS A 101 4.57 -12.32 0.77
C LYS A 101 5.00 -12.98 2.07
N GLU A 102 5.02 -12.21 3.15
CA GLU A 102 5.56 -12.65 4.43
C GLU A 102 4.92 -11.90 5.59
N VAL A 103 4.81 -12.56 6.75
CA VAL A 103 4.37 -11.96 8.01
C VAL A 103 5.25 -12.47 9.14
N PHE A 104 5.88 -11.57 9.87
CA PHE A 104 6.76 -11.91 10.98
C PHE A 104 6.71 -10.85 12.09
N GLU A 105 7.18 -11.20 13.29
CA GLU A 105 7.25 -10.28 14.43
C GLU A 105 8.71 -9.95 14.75
N LYS A 106 8.98 -8.72 15.18
CA LYS A 106 10.28 -8.31 15.73
C LYS A 106 10.05 -7.50 17.00
N GLU A 107 10.92 -7.70 17.98
CA GLU A 107 10.94 -6.88 19.18
C GLU A 107 11.51 -5.48 18.86
N GLY A 108 10.84 -4.44 19.35
CA GLY A 108 11.29 -3.07 19.21
C GLY A 108 12.44 -2.74 20.15
N LYS A 109 13.40 -1.91 19.69
CA LYS A 109 14.54 -1.45 20.51
C LYS A 109 14.15 -0.73 21.82
N ARG A 110 12.91 -0.23 21.92
CA ARG A 110 12.35 0.45 23.10
C ARG A 110 11.25 -0.38 23.79
N GLY A 111 11.25 -1.69 23.56
CA GLY A 111 10.20 -2.61 24.04
C GLY A 111 8.96 -2.64 23.14
N GLY A 112 8.25 -3.78 23.22
CA GLY A 112 7.02 -4.06 22.47
C GLY A 112 7.25 -4.85 21.18
N ASN A 113 6.27 -5.66 20.80
CA ASN A 113 6.33 -6.47 19.59
C ASN A 113 5.75 -5.70 18.40
N MET A 114 6.51 -5.67 17.30
CA MET A 114 6.07 -5.13 16.02
C MET A 114 5.75 -6.27 15.07
N LEU A 115 4.56 -6.25 14.49
CA LEU A 115 4.18 -7.11 13.40
C LEU A 115 4.58 -6.45 12.08
N PHE A 116 5.32 -7.18 11.27
CA PHE A 116 5.69 -6.82 9.91
C PHE A 116 4.83 -7.61 8.94
N VAL A 117 4.22 -6.91 7.98
CA VAL A 117 3.50 -7.52 6.87
C VAL A 117 4.16 -7.06 5.58
N VAL A 118 4.75 -7.99 4.86
CA VAL A 118 5.44 -7.74 3.59
C VAL A 118 4.49 -8.01 2.45
N GLY A 119 4.14 -6.97 1.69
CA GLY A 119 3.44 -7.08 0.43
C GLY A 119 4.37 -7.33 -0.74
N GLU A 120 3.83 -7.91 -1.81
CA GLU A 120 4.48 -7.95 -3.12
C GLU A 120 3.42 -7.75 -4.20
N THR A 121 3.73 -6.92 -5.20
CA THR A 121 2.87 -6.71 -6.36
C THR A 121 3.64 -7.03 -7.63
N ASP A 122 3.09 -7.93 -8.42
CA ASP A 122 3.63 -8.30 -9.72
C ASP A 122 2.79 -7.60 -10.79
N SER A 123 3.44 -7.00 -11.80
CA SER A 123 2.75 -6.43 -12.97
C SER A 123 3.21 -7.13 -14.24
N PRO A 124 2.72 -8.36 -14.50
CA PRO A 124 3.27 -9.22 -15.53
C PRO A 124 2.99 -8.75 -16.96
N ARG A 125 2.06 -7.81 -17.18
CA ARG A 125 1.73 -7.30 -18.52
C ARG A 125 1.61 -5.79 -18.57
N LEU A 126 2.31 -5.26 -19.56
CA LEU A 126 2.19 -3.91 -20.07
C LEU A 126 1.74 -3.99 -21.53
N SER A 127 0.56 -3.42 -21.83
CA SER A 127 0.06 -3.25 -23.20
C SER A 127 -0.16 -1.77 -23.51
N ARG A 128 0.21 -1.33 -24.71
CA ARG A 128 -0.08 0.03 -25.22
C ARG A 128 -1.37 0.00 -26.03
N GLY A 129 -2.44 0.63 -25.54
CA GLY A 129 -3.70 0.78 -26.31
C GLY A 129 -4.34 -0.54 -26.77
N ASP A 130 -5.48 -0.46 -27.47
CA ASP A 130 -6.34 -1.61 -27.77
C ASP A 130 -5.72 -2.58 -28.80
N ALA A 131 -4.84 -3.47 -28.33
CA ALA A 131 -4.56 -4.77 -28.94
C ALA A 131 -3.90 -5.68 -27.90
N VAL A 132 -4.58 -6.78 -27.53
CA VAL A 132 -3.98 -7.87 -26.75
C VAL A 132 -3.79 -9.07 -27.67
N PRO A 133 -2.56 -9.32 -28.17
CA PRO A 133 -2.12 -10.67 -28.49
C PRO A 133 -1.43 -11.25 -27.25
N ASP A 134 -1.91 -12.42 -26.84
CA ASP A 134 -1.38 -13.21 -25.73
C ASP A 134 0.04 -13.68 -26.08
N GLY A 135 1.04 -13.23 -25.31
CA GLY A 135 2.43 -13.51 -25.64
C GLY A 135 3.39 -12.85 -24.67
N ALA A 136 3.63 -13.53 -23.55
CA ALA A 136 4.59 -13.24 -22.49
C ALA A 136 5.64 -12.15 -22.78
N ARG A 137 5.49 -10.98 -22.14
CA ARG A 137 6.64 -10.13 -21.79
C ARG A 137 6.38 -9.53 -20.42
N ARG A 138 7.20 -9.93 -19.44
CA ARG A 138 7.21 -9.35 -18.10
C ARG A 138 7.42 -7.84 -18.21
N SER A 139 6.58 -7.08 -17.53
CA SER A 139 6.79 -5.65 -17.30
C SER A 139 7.02 -5.40 -15.80
N ALA A 140 7.41 -4.17 -15.47
CA ALA A 140 7.83 -3.69 -14.16
C ALA A 140 7.29 -4.48 -12.95
N GLY A 141 8.20 -5.03 -12.14
CA GLY A 141 7.89 -5.60 -10.84
C GLY A 141 7.77 -4.49 -9.79
N HIS A 142 6.70 -4.52 -9.00
CA HIS A 142 6.48 -3.53 -7.95
C HIS A 142 6.52 -4.19 -6.58
N ARG A 143 7.66 -4.16 -5.90
CA ARG A 143 7.80 -4.79 -4.58
C ARG A 143 7.54 -3.80 -3.45
N LEU A 144 6.27 -3.58 -3.11
CA LEU A 144 5.81 -2.77 -1.96
C LEU A 144 5.03 -3.64 -0.97
N LEU A 145 5.05 -3.58 0.36
CA LEU A 145 5.45 -2.64 1.43
C LEU A 145 5.77 -3.49 2.66
N GLN A 146 6.73 -3.11 3.49
CA GLN A 146 6.75 -3.54 4.90
C GLN A 146 5.79 -2.67 5.73
N ALA A 147 4.60 -3.17 6.08
CA ALA A 147 3.72 -2.50 7.03
C ALA A 147 4.13 -2.88 8.46
N ARG A 148 4.34 -1.88 9.32
CA ARG A 148 4.62 -2.09 10.74
C ARG A 148 3.37 -1.80 11.56
N ILE A 149 2.94 -2.75 12.37
CA ILE A 149 1.91 -2.55 13.39
C ILE A 149 2.53 -2.80 14.75
N ARG A 150 2.45 -1.84 15.67
CA ARG A 150 2.79 -2.07 17.07
C ARG A 150 1.65 -2.88 17.71
N ARG A 151 1.94 -4.07 18.26
CA ARG A 151 1.02 -4.70 19.20
C ARG A 151 1.35 -4.12 20.57
N ASP A 152 0.51 -3.23 21.08
CA ASP A 152 0.56 -2.92 22.51
C ASP A 152 0.21 -4.21 23.26
N GLY A 153 1.08 -4.61 24.19
CA GLY A 153 0.83 -5.74 25.06
C GLY A 153 -0.34 -5.40 25.99
N THR A 154 -1.38 -6.23 25.95
CA THR A 154 -2.39 -6.41 27.00
C THR A 154 -2.88 -5.15 27.71
N ASP A 155 -4.14 -4.78 27.44
CA ASP A 155 -4.96 -4.01 28.38
C ASP A 155 -5.12 -4.81 29.68
N ALA A 156 -4.13 -4.68 30.57
CA ALA A 156 -4.27 -4.98 31.98
C ALA A 156 -4.95 -3.77 32.64
N HIS A 157 -6.24 -3.56 32.36
CA HIS A 157 -7.11 -2.82 33.27
C HIS A 157 -7.95 -3.82 34.05
N ALA A 158 -7.31 -4.38 35.09
CA ALA A 158 -7.99 -5.04 36.18
C ALA A 158 -8.88 -4.04 36.92
N GLY A 159 -10.04 -4.54 37.34
CA GLY A 159 -11.17 -3.78 37.86
C GLY A 159 -10.88 -2.81 39.00
N GLY A 160 -11.64 -1.71 38.96
CA GLY A 160 -11.84 -0.79 40.07
C GLY A 160 -13.17 -0.09 39.90
N GLY A 161 -14.26 -0.84 40.10
CA GLY A 161 -15.61 -0.29 39.99
C GLY A 161 -15.89 0.78 41.05
N ARG A 162 -16.64 1.82 40.66
CA ARG A 162 -17.84 2.25 41.39
C ARG A 162 -18.69 3.18 40.53
N ARG A 163 -20.00 2.94 40.65
CA ARG A 163 -21.10 3.53 39.88
C ARG A 163 -21.26 5.04 40.13
N ALA A 164 -21.85 5.69 39.14
CA ALA A 164 -22.31 7.07 39.18
C ALA A 164 -23.37 7.33 40.26
N SER A 165 -23.35 8.54 40.81
CA SER A 165 -24.55 9.20 41.32
C SER A 165 -24.40 10.72 41.16
N HIS A 166 -25.31 11.30 40.39
CA HIS A 166 -25.62 12.73 40.33
C HIS A 166 -25.90 13.31 41.73
N ALA A 167 -25.41 14.52 42.01
CA ALA A 167 -26.16 15.55 42.75
C ALA A 167 -25.49 16.94 42.70
N ARG A 168 -26.18 17.87 42.03
CA ARG A 168 -26.46 19.28 42.38
C ARG A 168 -25.33 20.31 42.54
N ARG A 169 -25.54 21.43 41.83
CA ARG A 169 -25.00 22.79 42.02
C ARG A 169 -25.20 23.28 43.48
N ASP A 170 -24.29 24.10 44.00
CA ASP A 170 -24.48 25.56 44.22
C ASP A 170 -23.15 26.27 44.64
N PRO A 171 -23.06 27.59 44.92
CA PRO A 171 -22.03 28.49 44.38
C PRO A 171 -21.14 29.12 45.48
N HIS A 172 -20.29 30.07 45.09
CA HIS A 172 -19.38 30.89 45.91
C HIS A 172 -18.02 30.27 46.27
N ARG A 173 -17.00 30.61 45.48
CA ARG A 173 -15.82 31.34 45.98
C ARG A 173 -15.01 31.94 44.84
#